data_AF-A0A947SKS4-F1
#
_entry.id   AF-A0A947SKS4-F1
#
_cell.length_a   1.000
_cell.length_b   1.000
_cell.length_c   1.000
_cell.angle_alpha   90.00
_cell.angle_beta   90.00
_cell.angle_gamma   90.00
#
_symmetry.space_group_name_H-M   'P 1'
#
loop_
_entity.id
_entity.type
_entity.pdbx_description
1 polymer ?
#
loop_
_entity_poly.entity_id
_entity_poly.type
_entity_poly.pdbx_seq_one_letter_code
_entity_poly.pdbx_strand_id
1 'polypeptide(L)' 'NLHTGQMDKEHTTNPVPFIIVGEKFEGQSMGLPEGVGADLSLVPPVGTLGDVAPTILHVLGIKQPKEMTGKSLI' A
#
# COMPACT_ATOMS: atom_id res chain seq x y z
N ASN A 1 -4.87 -16.20 -18.38
CA ASN A 1 -3.66 -16.95 -18.05
C ASN A 1 -2.57 -16.62 -19.06
N LEU A 2 -1.51 -15.92 -18.61
CA LEU A 2 -0.40 -15.45 -19.47
C LEU A 2 0.35 -16.59 -20.17
N HIS A 3 0.23 -17.82 -19.69
CA HIS A 3 0.84 -19.02 -20.29
C HIS A 3 -0.05 -19.66 -21.35
N THR A 4 -1.39 -19.59 -21.20
CA THR A 4 -2.33 -20.29 -22.09
C THR A 4 -3.13 -19.38 -23.01
N GLY A 5 -3.10 -18.06 -22.79
CA GLY A 5 -3.88 -17.07 -23.55
C GLY A 5 -5.39 -17.12 -23.30
N GLN A 6 -5.88 -18.01 -22.44
CA GLN A 6 -7.29 -18.13 -22.11
C GLN A 6 -7.72 -17.09 -21.08
N MET A 7 -9.03 -16.79 -21.05
CA MET A 7 -9.64 -15.90 -20.06
C MET A 7 -9.20 -16.30 -18.65
N ASP A 8 -8.61 -15.35 -17.94
CA ASP A 8 -8.23 -15.52 -16.54
C ASP A 8 -9.34 -15.06 -15.62
N LYS A 9 -9.65 -15.86 -14.59
CA LYS A 9 -10.62 -15.51 -13.56
C LYS A 9 -10.02 -15.61 -12.15
N GLU A 10 -8.73 -15.91 -12.07
CA GLU A 10 -8.02 -16.04 -10.81
C GLU A 10 -7.59 -14.67 -10.28
N HIS A 11 -7.27 -14.63 -8.98
CA HIS A 11 -6.66 -13.45 -8.39
C HIS A 11 -5.23 -13.26 -8.91
N THR A 12 -4.81 -12.01 -9.08
CA THR A 12 -3.42 -11.68 -9.38
C THR A 12 -2.61 -11.51 -8.10
N THR A 13 -1.30 -11.75 -8.17
CA THR A 13 -0.35 -11.40 -7.10
C THR A 13 0.23 -9.99 -7.26
N ASN A 14 -0.40 -9.14 -8.06
CA ASN A 14 0.07 -7.80 -8.33
C ASN A 14 0.01 -6.94 -7.05
N PRO A 15 0.93 -5.99 -6.87
CA PRO A 15 0.83 -4.97 -5.84
C PRO A 15 -0.50 -4.22 -5.90
N VAL A 16 -0.97 -3.77 -4.74
CA VAL A 16 -2.19 -2.96 -4.63
C VAL A 16 -1.84 -1.51 -4.27
N PRO A 17 -2.55 -0.52 -4.82
CA PRO A 17 -2.35 0.87 -4.42
C PRO A 17 -2.81 1.09 -2.98
N PHE A 18 -2.07 1.94 -2.26
CA PHE A 18 -2.43 2.40 -0.92
C PHE A 18 -2.43 3.93 -0.92
N ILE A 19 -3.58 4.53 -0.59
CA ILE A 19 -3.80 5.98 -0.69
C ILE A 19 -4.26 6.51 0.66
N ILE A 20 -3.59 7.54 1.17
CA ILE A 20 -4.00 8.29 2.35
C ILE A 20 -4.50 9.65 1.91
N VAL A 21 -5.69 10.05 2.37
CA VAL A 21 -6.30 11.34 2.06
C VAL A 21 -6.61 12.08 3.36
N GLY A 22 -6.14 13.32 3.46
CA GLY A 22 -6.46 14.22 4.56
C GLY A 22 -5.73 15.55 4.43
N GLU A 23 -6.31 16.63 4.94
CA GLU A 23 -5.77 17.99 4.84
C GLU A 23 -4.33 18.08 5.36
N LYS A 24 -4.01 17.36 6.45
CA LYS A 24 -2.67 17.32 7.03
C LYS A 24 -1.59 16.73 6.13
N PHE A 25 -1.97 16.05 5.05
CA PHE A 25 -1.08 15.41 4.08
C PHE A 25 -1.07 16.14 2.73
N GLU A 26 -1.77 17.27 2.62
CA GLU A 26 -1.78 18.06 1.39
C GLU A 26 -0.36 18.52 1.02
N GLY A 27 0.04 18.27 -0.23
CA GLY A 27 1.38 18.60 -0.73
C GLY A 27 2.53 17.73 -0.19
N GLN A 28 2.25 16.73 0.65
CA GLN A 28 3.27 15.81 1.14
C GLN A 28 3.45 14.63 0.18
N SER A 29 4.68 14.44 -0.30
CA SER A 29 5.08 13.18 -0.92
C SER A 29 5.68 12.28 0.15
N MET A 30 5.24 11.02 0.20
CA MET A 30 5.73 10.04 1.19
C MET A 30 7.12 9.47 0.82
N GLY A 31 7.81 10.07 -0.15
CA GLY A 31 9.12 9.59 -0.63
C GLY A 31 9.04 8.22 -1.32
N LEU A 32 7.83 7.75 -1.64
CA LEU A 32 7.62 6.52 -2.38
C LEU A 32 7.93 6.75 -3.86
N PRO A 33 8.47 5.75 -4.58
CA PRO A 33 8.74 5.91 -6.00
C PRO A 33 7.45 6.19 -6.76
N GLU A 34 7.40 7.30 -7.48
CA GLU A 34 6.31 7.57 -8.42
C GLU A 34 6.44 6.62 -9.61
N GLY A 35 5.39 5.86 -9.90
CA GLY A 35 5.38 4.92 -11.01
C GLY A 35 5.62 5.62 -12.34
N VAL A 36 6.45 5.03 -13.21
CA VAL A 36 6.71 5.56 -14.55
C VAL A 36 5.39 5.58 -15.32
N GLY A 37 4.95 6.77 -15.75
CA GLY A 37 3.71 6.91 -16.53
C GLY A 37 2.43 6.51 -15.77
N ALA A 38 2.41 6.62 -14.43
CA ALA A 38 1.32 6.19 -13.55
C ALA A 38 1.08 4.67 -13.48
N ASP A 39 1.99 3.86 -14.04
CA ASP A 39 1.93 2.40 -13.87
C ASP A 39 2.54 1.99 -12.52
N LEU A 40 1.66 1.70 -11.56
CA LEU A 40 2.04 1.26 -10.22
C LEU A 40 2.50 -0.20 -10.17
N SER A 41 2.25 -1.00 -11.21
CA SER A 41 2.66 -2.41 -11.24
C SER A 41 4.18 -2.57 -11.35
N LEU A 42 4.86 -1.53 -11.85
CA LEU A 42 6.31 -1.46 -12.00
C LEU A 42 7.02 -0.92 -10.76
N VAL A 43 6.27 -0.41 -9.77
CA VAL A 43 6.81 0.12 -8.53
C VAL A 43 6.98 -1.04 -7.54
N PRO A 44 8.18 -1.22 -6.95
CA PRO A 44 8.36 -2.19 -5.88
C PRO A 44 7.35 -1.94 -4.74
N PRO A 45 6.57 -2.94 -4.32
CA PRO A 45 5.60 -2.77 -3.25
C PRO A 45 6.31 -2.38 -1.96
N VAL A 46 5.76 -1.38 -1.27
CA VAL A 46 6.25 -0.94 0.03
C VAL A 46 5.26 -1.37 1.10
N GLY A 47 5.70 -2.24 2.01
CA GLY A 47 4.87 -2.79 3.07
C GLY A 47 3.98 -3.97 2.65
N THR A 48 3.10 -4.35 3.57
CA THR A 48 2.20 -5.50 3.47
C THR A 48 0.80 -5.11 3.95
N LEU A 49 -0.20 -5.97 3.71
CA LEU A 49 -1.56 -5.72 4.21
C LEU A 49 -1.64 -5.63 5.74
N GLY A 50 -0.72 -6.28 6.47
CA GLY A 50 -0.65 -6.21 7.93
C GLY A 50 -0.25 -4.83 8.47
N ASP A 51 0.32 -3.97 7.63
CA ASP A 51 0.80 -2.64 7.98
C ASP A 51 -0.33 -1.59 7.94
N VAL A 52 -1.49 -1.92 7.35
CA VAL A 52 -2.64 -1.02 7.22
C VAL A 52 -3.20 -0.61 8.59
N ALA A 53 -3.44 -1.58 9.47
CA ALA A 53 -4.01 -1.29 10.79
C ALA A 53 -3.07 -0.45 11.68
N PRO A 54 -1.77 -0.77 11.82
CA PRO A 54 -0.79 0.11 12.45
C PRO A 54 -0.77 1.53 11.88
N THR A 55 -0.85 1.68 10.56
CA THR A 55 -0.89 2.99 9.88
C THR A 55 -2.13 3.79 10.28
N ILE A 56 -3.30 3.16 10.35
CA ILE A 56 -4.53 3.82 10.82
C ILE A 56 -4.38 4.29 12.27
N LEU A 57 -3.85 3.45 13.17
CA LEU A 57 -3.62 3.84 14.56
C LEU A 57 -2.68 5.04 14.67
N HIS A 58 -1.62 5.05 13.86
CA HIS A 58 -0.69 6.19 13.78
C HIS A 58 -1.42 7.47 13.35
N VAL A 59 -2.22 7.42 12.27
CA VAL A 59 -3.01 8.57 11.79
C VAL A 59 -3.95 9.12 12.88
N LEU A 60 -4.53 8.24 13.70
CA LEU A 60 -5.44 8.58 14.80
C LEU A 60 -4.72 8.99 16.10
N GLY A 61 -3.39 8.89 16.18
CA GLY A 61 -2.65 9.15 17.41
C GLY A 61 -2.88 8.11 18.51
N ILE A 62 -3.31 6.89 18.15
CA ILE A 62 -3.57 5.79 19.08
C ILE A 62 -2.31 4.93 19.18
N LYS A 63 -1.93 4.56 20.41
CA LYS A 63 -0.77 3.69 20.64
C LYS A 63 -1.00 2.29 20.07
N GLN A 64 -0.08 1.82 19.23
CA GLN A 64 -0.10 0.46 18.70
C GLN A 64 0.06 -0.59 19.84
N PRO A 65 -0.80 -1.63 19.89
CA PRO A 65 -0.67 -2.72 20.84
C PRO A 65 0.52 -3.64 20.49
N LYS A 66 1.06 -4.37 21.47
CA LYS A 66 2.29 -5.17 21.31
C LYS A 66 2.10 -6.39 20.41
N GLU A 67 0.87 -6.86 20.27
CA GLU A 67 0.47 -8.01 19.47
C GLU A 67 0.47 -7.70 17.97
N MET A 68 0.36 -6.41 17.59
CA MET A 68 0.48 -5.99 16.19
C MET A 68 1.94 -5.96 15.77
N THR A 69 2.32 -6.84 14.85
CA THR A 69 3.69 -6.96 14.33
C THR A 69 3.95 -6.11 13.08
N GLY A 70 2.89 -5.65 12.41
CA GLY A 70 2.99 -4.70 11.31
C GLY A 70 3.51 -3.34 11.77
N LYS A 71 3.91 -2.50 10.82
CA LYS A 71 4.48 -1.17 11.06
C LYS A 71 3.65 -0.11 10.35
N SER A 72 3.63 1.11 10.87
CA SER A 72 3.06 2.25 10.15
C SER A 72 3.82 2.46 8.84
N LEU A 73 3.09 2.72 7.76
CA LEU A 73 3.64 3.09 6.45
C LEU A 73 3.96 4.59 6.34
N ILE A 74 3.68 5.35 7.41
CA ILE A 74 3.90 6.80 7.54
C ILE A 74 4.55 7.17 8.87
#